data_AF-A0A0M0BV51-F1
#
_entry.id   AF-A0A0M0BV51-F1
#
_cell.length_a   1.000
_cell.length_b   1.000
_cell.length_c   1.000
_cell.angle_alpha   90.00
_cell.angle_beta   90.00
_cell.angle_gamma   90.00
#
_symmetry.space_group_name_H-M   'P 1'
#
loop_
_entity.id
_entity.type
_entity.pdbx_description
1 polymer ?
#
loop_
_entity_poly.entity_id
_entity_poly.type
_entity_poly.pdbx_seq_one_letter_code
_entity_poly.pdbx_strand_id
1 'polypeptide(L)'
;MVLVSLTTTVAFSFSIAERDVSWVSEAENWIRKENWEPDREYIPMMSVAFFLIENGEEQFFRLYSHQEFSSYMRGLVNDVDKRIEYISREFLMDKILAKDRVLELVGRFPFDFGFFNKYGAAYFILEDNLDMNLEGTIIIFDIKGRYGVWEITNWFL
;
A
#
# COMPACT_ATOMS: atom_id res chain seq x y z
N MET A 1 -36.24 -18.25 -45.73
CA MET A 1 -34.91 -17.78 -45.28
C MET A 1 -35.11 -17.17 -43.91
N VAL A 2 -34.69 -17.84 -42.84
CA VAL A 2 -34.92 -17.41 -41.45
C VAL A 2 -33.62 -16.76 -40.95
N LEU A 3 -33.65 -15.45 -40.69
CA LEU A 3 -32.57 -14.78 -39.96
C LEU A 3 -32.70 -15.14 -38.48
N VAL A 4 -31.75 -15.92 -37.98
CA VAL A 4 -31.57 -16.14 -36.54
C VAL A 4 -30.75 -14.96 -36.01
N SER A 5 -31.40 -14.07 -35.27
CA SER A 5 -30.74 -12.99 -34.55
C SER A 5 -30.01 -13.57 -33.34
N LEU A 6 -28.67 -13.65 -33.42
CA LEU A 6 -27.83 -13.97 -32.28
C LEU A 6 -27.70 -12.71 -31.41
N THR A 7 -28.58 -12.57 -30.42
CA THR A 7 -28.33 -11.66 -29.30
C THR A 7 -27.26 -12.28 -28.41
N THR A 8 -26.02 -11.84 -28.57
CA THR A 8 -24.93 -12.18 -27.66
C THR A 8 -25.14 -11.39 -26.37
N THR A 9 -25.76 -12.03 -25.37
CA THR A 9 -25.79 -11.54 -24.00
C THR A 9 -24.35 -11.57 -23.47
N VAL A 10 -23.72 -10.41 -23.35
CA VAL A 10 -22.44 -10.27 -22.66
C VAL A 10 -22.71 -10.56 -21.19
N ALA A 11 -22.30 -11.74 -20.72
CA ALA A 11 -22.34 -12.08 -19.31
C ALA A 11 -21.37 -11.16 -18.57
N PHE A 12 -21.90 -10.23 -17.77
CA PHE A 12 -21.11 -9.53 -16.77
C PHE A 12 -20.68 -10.57 -15.74
N SER A 13 -19.40 -10.92 -15.74
CA SER A 13 -18.80 -11.57 -14.58
C SER A 13 -18.79 -10.55 -13.45
N PHE A 14 -19.74 -10.65 -12.52
CA PHE A 14 -19.66 -9.94 -11.25
C PHE A 14 -18.40 -10.41 -10.55
N SER A 15 -17.39 -9.55 -10.50
CA SER A 15 -16.34 -9.71 -9.50
C SER A 15 -17.00 -9.39 -8.16
N ILE A 16 -17.13 -10.39 -7.29
CA ILE A 16 -17.69 -10.26 -5.93
C ILE A 16 -16.61 -9.72 -4.95
N ALA A 17 -15.46 -9.28 -5.48
CA ALA A 17 -14.33 -8.83 -4.68
C ALA A 17 -14.36 -7.30 -4.58
N GLU A 18 -14.63 -6.78 -3.38
CA GLU A 18 -14.52 -5.34 -3.07
C GLU A 18 -13.17 -5.05 -2.43
N ARG A 19 -12.65 -3.82 -2.61
CA ARG A 19 -11.43 -3.37 -1.95
C ARG A 19 -11.64 -3.38 -0.44
N ASP A 20 -10.78 -4.06 0.29
CA ASP A 20 -10.73 -3.97 1.75
C ASP A 20 -9.96 -2.70 2.15
N VAL A 21 -10.68 -1.73 2.70
CA VAL A 21 -10.11 -0.50 3.26
C VAL A 21 -10.15 -0.51 4.80
N SER A 22 -10.62 -1.59 5.42
CA SER A 22 -10.78 -1.65 6.89
C SER A 22 -9.46 -1.49 7.63
N TRP A 23 -8.37 -1.97 7.02
CA TRP A 23 -7.02 -1.86 7.54
C TRP A 23 -6.54 -0.43 7.72
N VAL A 24 -7.06 0.53 6.94
CA VAL A 24 -6.70 1.96 7.04
C VAL A 24 -7.04 2.46 8.44
N SER A 25 -8.29 2.26 8.87
CA SER A 25 -8.77 2.71 10.18
C SER A 25 -8.02 2.08 11.35
N GLU A 26 -7.58 0.82 11.20
CA GLU A 26 -6.78 0.14 12.20
C GLU A 26 -5.36 0.73 12.25
N ALA A 27 -4.69 0.91 11.12
CA ALA A 27 -3.38 1.56 11.04
C ALA A 27 -3.42 2.97 11.64
N GLU A 28 -4.45 3.76 11.34
CA GLU A 28 -4.65 5.09 11.94
C GLU A 28 -4.80 5.05 13.47
N ASN A 29 -5.49 4.04 13.99
CA ASN A 29 -5.64 3.87 15.43
C ASN A 29 -4.30 3.58 16.10
N TRP A 30 -3.44 2.78 15.48
CA TRP A 30 -2.08 2.54 15.96
C TRP A 30 -1.24 3.83 15.96
N ILE A 31 -1.29 4.60 14.87
CA ILE A 31 -0.58 5.89 14.72
C ILE A 31 -1.01 6.86 15.82
N ARG A 32 -2.31 6.96 16.10
CA ARG A 32 -2.87 7.89 17.08
C ARG A 32 -2.58 7.50 18.53
N LYS A 33 -2.68 6.21 18.85
CA LYS A 33 -2.61 5.72 20.24
C LYS A 33 -1.22 5.86 20.85
N GLU A 34 -0.17 5.66 20.08
CA GLU A 34 1.18 5.69 20.67
C GLU A 34 1.81 7.08 20.66
N ASN A 35 1.05 8.14 20.28
CA ASN A 35 1.50 9.53 20.22
C ASN A 35 2.89 9.64 19.57
N TRP A 36 2.99 9.19 18.32
CA TRP A 36 4.27 8.94 17.66
C TRP A 36 5.02 10.26 17.49
N GLU A 37 5.99 10.51 18.36
CA GLU A 37 6.90 11.63 18.17
C GLU A 37 7.91 11.26 17.08
N PRO A 38 8.05 12.06 16.01
CA PRO A 38 9.04 11.81 14.99
C PRO A 38 10.43 11.75 15.63
N ASP A 39 11.13 10.64 15.41
CA ASP A 39 12.50 10.51 15.92
C ASP A 39 13.37 11.49 15.13
N ARG A 40 14.25 12.21 15.83
CA ARG A 40 15.00 13.33 15.24
C ARG A 40 16.09 12.86 14.29
N GLU A 41 16.46 11.58 14.37
CA GLU A 41 17.54 11.02 13.59
C GLU A 41 17.21 9.60 13.15
N TYR A 42 17.06 9.42 11.83
CA TYR A 42 16.96 8.10 11.24
C TYR A 42 18.29 7.35 11.44
N ILE A 43 18.29 6.32 12.30
CA ILE A 43 19.46 5.46 12.49
C ILE A 43 19.48 4.39 11.40
N PRO A 44 20.42 4.41 10.45
CA PRO A 44 20.35 3.56 9.28
C PRO A 44 20.61 2.06 9.55
N MET A 45 20.94 1.67 10.78
CA MET A 45 21.24 0.27 11.11
C MET A 45 20.00 -0.65 11.19
N MET A 46 18.79 -0.11 11.05
CA MET A 46 17.57 -0.92 11.14
C MET A 46 17.28 -1.70 9.86
N SER A 47 16.83 -2.95 10.04
CA SER A 47 16.44 -3.87 8.96
C SER A 47 15.26 -3.36 8.13
N VAL A 48 14.35 -2.66 8.79
CA VAL A 48 13.09 -2.13 8.26
C VAL A 48 12.84 -0.77 8.90
N ALA A 49 12.38 0.18 8.10
CA ALA A 49 12.03 1.52 8.55
C ALA A 49 10.61 1.89 8.11
N PHE A 50 9.94 2.70 8.93
CA PHE A 50 8.63 3.24 8.63
C PHE A 50 8.69 4.75 8.63
N PHE A 51 8.03 5.36 7.64
CA PHE A 51 7.92 6.80 7.51
C PHE A 51 6.46 7.19 7.30
N LEU A 52 5.95 8.16 8.04
CA LEU A 52 4.68 8.81 7.71
C LEU A 52 5.02 10.01 6.85
N ILE A 53 4.40 10.09 5.69
CA ILE A 53 4.53 11.18 4.76
C ILE A 53 3.20 11.92 4.76
N GLU A 54 3.24 13.19 5.14
CA GLU A 54 2.06 14.04 5.26
C GLU A 54 2.40 15.44 4.75
N ASN A 55 1.62 15.95 3.79
CA ASN A 55 1.87 17.24 3.14
C ASN A 55 3.28 17.37 2.50
N GLY A 56 3.87 16.26 2.05
CA GLY A 56 5.21 16.22 1.48
C GLY A 56 6.36 16.22 2.49
N GLU A 57 6.07 16.17 3.78
CA GLU A 57 7.07 16.01 4.83
C GLU A 57 7.17 14.56 5.28
N GLU A 58 8.39 14.02 5.32
CA GLU A 58 8.68 12.68 5.79
C GLU A 58 9.02 12.70 7.28
N GLN A 59 8.33 11.86 8.06
CA GLN A 59 8.53 11.69 9.49
C GLN A 59 8.94 10.25 9.77
N PHE A 60 10.11 10.05 10.37
CA PHE A 60 10.62 8.72 10.68
C PHE A 60 10.06 8.19 12.02
N PHE A 61 9.68 6.90 12.04
CA PHE A 61 9.21 6.20 13.23
C PHE A 61 10.01 4.94 13.54
N ARG A 62 10.51 4.88 14.78
CA ARG A 62 11.18 3.68 15.29
C ARG A 62 10.16 2.70 15.86
N LEU A 63 9.76 1.71 15.06
CA LEU A 63 8.81 0.66 15.50
C LEU A 63 9.42 -0.46 16.36
N TYR A 64 10.64 -0.31 16.88
CA TYR A 64 11.28 -1.37 17.68
C TYR A 64 10.51 -1.68 18.98
N SER A 65 9.80 -0.69 19.52
CA SER A 65 8.85 -0.83 20.65
C SER A 65 7.44 -1.26 20.24
N HIS A 66 7.14 -1.33 18.95
CA HIS A 66 5.79 -1.57 18.39
C HIS A 66 5.81 -2.76 17.42
N GLN A 67 6.32 -3.90 17.89
CA GLN A 67 6.44 -5.13 17.08
C GLN A 67 5.09 -5.61 16.53
N GLU A 68 4.00 -5.43 17.29
CA GLU A 68 2.65 -5.80 16.86
C GLU A 68 2.22 -5.00 15.63
N PHE A 69 2.36 -3.67 15.68
CA PHE A 69 2.07 -2.81 14.53
C PHE A 69 2.98 -3.10 13.33
N SER A 70 4.29 -3.28 13.56
CA SER A 70 5.19 -3.69 12.47
C SER A 70 4.81 -5.05 11.87
N SER A 71 4.31 -5.99 12.66
CA SER A 71 3.89 -7.31 12.18
C SER A 71 2.58 -7.19 11.41
N TYR A 72 1.66 -6.38 11.89
CA TYR A 72 0.39 -6.05 11.24
C TYR A 72 0.60 -5.48 9.84
N MET A 73 1.38 -4.39 9.71
CA MET A 73 1.65 -3.78 8.40
C MET A 73 2.35 -4.73 7.44
N ARG A 74 3.22 -5.60 7.95
CA ARG A 74 3.84 -6.66 7.13
C ARG A 74 2.85 -7.74 6.70
N GLY A 75 1.87 -8.06 7.53
CA GLY A 75 0.77 -8.96 7.21
C GLY A 75 0.00 -8.44 5.98
N LEU A 76 -0.39 -7.17 6.00
CA LEU A 76 -1.11 -6.53 4.88
C LEU A 76 -0.38 -6.67 3.54
N VAL A 77 0.94 -6.57 3.55
CA VAL A 77 1.75 -6.74 2.33
C VAL A 77 1.70 -8.17 1.79
N ASN A 78 1.55 -9.18 2.64
CA ASN A 78 1.36 -10.56 2.20
C ASN A 78 -0.07 -10.84 1.74
N ASP A 79 -1.04 -10.06 2.23
CA ASP A 79 -2.46 -10.21 1.92
C ASP A 79 -2.87 -9.51 0.61
N VAL A 80 -1.97 -8.72 -0.01
CA VAL A 80 -2.22 -8.16 -1.35
C VAL A 80 -2.43 -9.29 -2.37
N ASP A 81 -3.64 -9.38 -2.90
CA ASP A 81 -4.06 -10.49 -3.77
C ASP A 81 -4.40 -10.01 -5.18
N LYS A 82 -4.57 -8.70 -5.38
CA LYS A 82 -4.94 -8.11 -6.67
C LYS A 82 -4.05 -6.93 -7.03
N ARG A 83 -3.44 -7.00 -8.22
CA ARG A 83 -2.76 -5.86 -8.85
C ARG A 83 -3.71 -5.14 -9.78
N ILE A 84 -3.84 -3.82 -9.62
CA ILE A 84 -4.74 -3.01 -10.46
C ILE A 84 -3.98 -2.41 -11.63
N GLU A 85 -2.78 -1.88 -11.38
CA GLU A 85 -2.07 -1.10 -12.38
C GLU A 85 -0.55 -1.08 -12.14
N TYR A 86 0.22 -0.79 -13.20
CA TYR A 86 1.61 -0.37 -13.12
C TYR A 86 1.70 1.15 -13.23
N ILE A 87 2.27 1.80 -12.21
CA ILE A 87 2.61 3.22 -12.28
C ILE A 87 3.94 3.34 -13.02
N SER A 88 3.87 3.78 -14.28
CA SER A 88 5.06 3.96 -15.13
C SER A 88 5.78 5.30 -14.92
N ARG A 89 5.30 6.16 -14.01
CA ARG A 89 5.82 7.52 -13.85
C ARG A 89 6.25 7.80 -12.41
N GLU A 90 7.54 8.02 -12.21
CA GLU A 90 8.11 8.61 -10.98
C GLU A 90 7.35 9.88 -10.58
N PHE A 91 6.95 10.70 -11.55
CA PHE A 91 6.13 11.90 -11.35
C PHE A 91 4.77 11.66 -10.68
N LEU A 92 4.16 10.48 -10.83
CA LEU A 92 2.91 10.18 -10.12
C LEU A 92 3.21 9.91 -8.64
N MET A 93 4.28 9.18 -8.34
CA MET A 93 4.69 8.95 -6.95
C MET A 93 5.04 10.27 -6.26
N ASP A 94 5.75 11.17 -6.93
CA ASP A 94 6.06 12.51 -6.38
C ASP A 94 4.79 13.28 -5.99
N LYS A 95 3.71 13.17 -6.79
CA LYS A 95 2.43 13.81 -6.48
C LYS A 95 1.76 13.19 -5.26
N ILE A 96 1.71 11.86 -5.23
CA ILE A 96 1.12 11.09 -4.12
C ILE A 96 1.86 11.47 -2.84
N LEU A 97 3.19 11.37 -2.81
CA LEU A 97 3.98 11.73 -1.63
C LEU A 97 3.86 13.20 -1.22
N ALA A 98 3.61 14.11 -2.17
CA ALA A 98 3.45 15.54 -1.88
C ALA A 98 2.06 15.92 -1.34
N LYS A 99 1.04 15.07 -1.51
CA LYS A 99 -0.36 15.43 -1.27
C LYS A 99 -1.12 14.44 -0.41
N ASP A 100 -0.97 13.16 -0.68
CA ASP A 100 -1.64 12.10 0.06
C ASP A 100 -0.95 11.86 1.40
N ARG A 101 -1.69 11.29 2.33
CA ARG A 101 -1.12 10.83 3.59
C ARG A 101 -0.73 9.37 3.43
N VAL A 102 0.57 9.10 3.52
CA VAL A 102 1.15 7.81 3.15
C VAL A 102 1.99 7.28 4.28
N LEU A 103 1.80 6.01 4.65
CA LEU A 103 2.75 5.29 5.47
C LEU A 103 3.69 4.52 4.53
N GLU A 104 4.97 4.81 4.56
CA GLU A 104 5.99 4.11 3.80
C GLU A 104 6.67 3.06 4.68
N LEU A 105 6.93 1.90 4.08
CA LEU A 105 7.67 0.79 4.66
C LEU A 105 8.86 0.45 3.74
N VAL A 106 10.07 0.68 4.23
CA VAL A 106 11.33 0.44 3.48
C VAL A 106 12.12 -0.71 4.07
N GLY A 107 12.59 -1.62 3.22
CA GLY A 107 13.53 -2.69 3.59
C GLY A 107 14.96 -2.33 3.22
N ARG A 108 15.91 -2.40 4.18
CA ARG A 108 17.31 -1.99 3.94
C ARG A 108 18.26 -3.11 3.52
N PHE A 109 17.90 -4.37 3.79
CA PHE A 109 18.67 -5.52 3.31
C PHE A 109 17.76 -6.47 2.53
N PRO A 110 18.29 -7.17 1.52
CA PRO A 110 17.63 -8.33 0.92
C PRO A 110 17.59 -9.44 1.98
N PHE A 111 16.66 -9.31 2.91
CA PHE A 111 16.38 -10.35 3.89
C PHE A 111 15.56 -11.42 3.20
N ASP A 112 15.76 -12.66 3.63
CA ASP A 112 15.02 -13.88 3.29
C ASP A 112 13.51 -13.86 3.65
N PHE A 113 12.89 -12.68 3.64
CA PHE A 113 11.46 -12.48 3.67
C PHE A 113 10.94 -12.59 2.23
N GLY A 114 10.14 -13.62 1.97
CA GLY A 114 9.67 -13.99 0.62
C GLY A 114 9.06 -12.86 -0.23
N PHE A 115 8.63 -11.76 0.41
CA PHE A 115 8.15 -10.54 -0.25
C PHE A 115 9.27 -9.51 -0.53
N PHE A 116 9.95 -8.95 0.49
CA PHE A 116 10.97 -7.88 0.32
C PHE A 116 12.23 -8.31 -0.44
N ASN A 117 12.47 -9.61 -0.62
CA ASN A 117 13.47 -10.07 -1.58
C ASN A 117 13.25 -9.57 -3.02
N LYS A 118 12.02 -9.13 -3.35
CA LYS A 118 11.64 -8.63 -4.68
C LYS A 118 11.21 -7.17 -4.70
N TYR A 119 11.04 -6.54 -3.55
CA TYR A 119 10.48 -5.19 -3.42
C TYR A 119 11.31 -4.33 -2.48
N GLY A 120 11.57 -3.08 -2.88
CA GLY A 120 12.35 -2.11 -2.11
C GLY A 120 11.52 -1.35 -1.07
N ALA A 121 10.26 -1.05 -1.39
CA ALA A 121 9.36 -0.32 -0.50
C ALA A 121 7.88 -0.68 -0.74
N ALA A 122 7.05 -0.45 0.28
CA ALA A 122 5.59 -0.45 0.19
C ALA A 122 5.05 0.88 0.75
N TYR A 123 4.09 1.47 0.04
CA TYR A 123 3.47 2.75 0.38
C TYR A 123 1.98 2.49 0.60
N PHE A 124 1.53 2.64 1.83
CA PHE A 124 0.16 2.44 2.27
C PHE A 124 -0.56 3.79 2.21
N ILE A 125 -1.56 3.91 1.34
CA ILE A 125 -2.31 5.17 1.17
C ILE A 125 -3.38 5.24 2.26
N LEU A 126 -3.14 6.10 3.25
CA LEU A 126 -4.04 6.29 4.39
C LEU A 126 -5.15 7.29 4.09
N GLU A 127 -4.84 8.34 3.31
CA GLU A 127 -5.78 9.38 2.90
C GLU A 127 -5.42 9.84 1.48
N ASP A 128 -6.39 9.80 0.55
CA ASP A 128 -6.24 10.19 -0.85
C ASP A 128 -6.72 11.62 -1.07
N ASN A 129 -5.79 12.58 -0.96
CA ASN A 129 -6.07 14.00 -1.14
C ASN A 129 -6.01 14.43 -2.62
N LEU A 130 -5.62 13.52 -3.52
CA LEU A 130 -5.59 13.74 -4.96
C LEU A 130 -6.88 13.32 -5.68
N ASP A 131 -7.85 12.76 -4.96
CA ASP A 131 -9.10 12.21 -5.48
C ASP A 131 -8.87 11.17 -6.60
N MET A 132 -7.82 10.35 -6.47
CA MET A 132 -7.44 9.35 -7.46
C MET A 132 -8.05 7.97 -7.21
N ASN A 133 -8.90 7.85 -6.19
CA ASN A 133 -9.46 6.60 -5.68
C ASN A 133 -8.37 5.60 -5.23
N LEU A 134 -7.36 6.11 -4.54
CA LEU A 134 -6.20 5.35 -4.04
C LEU A 134 -6.24 5.05 -2.54
N GLU A 135 -7.17 5.62 -1.78
CA GLU A 135 -7.32 5.31 -0.35
C GLU A 135 -7.48 3.80 -0.13
N GLY A 136 -6.73 3.25 0.82
CA GLY A 136 -6.72 1.82 1.12
C GLY A 136 -6.02 0.95 0.07
N THR A 137 -5.29 1.55 -0.86
CA THR A 137 -4.37 0.82 -1.74
C THR A 137 -2.96 0.74 -1.15
N ILE A 138 -2.19 -0.22 -1.66
CA ILE A 138 -0.77 -0.39 -1.35
C ILE A 138 0.01 -0.27 -2.65
N ILE A 139 0.87 0.74 -2.75
CA ILE A 139 1.79 0.88 -3.88
C ILE A 139 3.09 0.15 -3.52
N ILE A 140 3.56 -0.73 -4.38
CA ILE A 140 4.75 -1.55 -4.12
C ILE A 140 5.81 -1.19 -5.15
N PHE A 141 6.98 -0.80 -4.66
CA PHE A 141 8.15 -0.51 -5.47
C PHE A 141 9.03 -1.76 -5.58
N ASP A 142 9.19 -2.28 -6.79
CA ASP A 142 10.03 -3.45 -7.05
C ASP A 142 11.51 -3.08 -7.22
N ILE A 143 12.40 -4.06 -7.02
CA ILE A 143 13.86 -3.87 -7.17
C ILE A 143 14.30 -3.50 -8.60
N LYS A 144 13.39 -3.57 -9.59
CA LYS A 144 13.63 -3.15 -10.97
C LYS A 144 13.22 -1.69 -11.20
N GLY A 145 12.87 -0.96 -10.15
CA GLY A 145 12.51 0.45 -10.24
C GLY A 145 11.06 0.70 -10.67
N ARG A 146 10.15 -0.27 -10.48
CA ARG A 146 8.76 -0.16 -10.95
C ARG A 146 7.79 -0.11 -9.79
N TYR A 147 6.81 0.78 -9.90
CA TYR A 147 5.69 0.88 -8.97
C TYR A 147 4.50 0.08 -9.50
N GLY A 148 3.88 -0.72 -8.64
CA GLY A 148 2.59 -1.36 -8.91
C GLY A 148 1.58 -0.96 -7.85
N VAL A 149 0.34 -0.69 -8.24
CA VAL A 149 -0.77 -0.45 -7.31
C VAL A 149 -1.46 -1.78 -7.01
N TRP A 150 -1.65 -2.07 -5.74
CA TRP A 150 -2.24 -3.29 -5.25
C TRP A 150 -3.39 -3.01 -4.28
N GLU A 151 -4.31 -3.96 -4.25
CA GLU A 151 -5.47 -4.02 -3.39
C GLU A 151 -5.42 -5.31 -2.58
N ILE A 152 -5.92 -5.22 -1.35
CA ILE A 152 -6.41 -6.38 -0.59
C ILE A 152 -7.90 -6.46 -0.90
N THR A 153 -8.41 -7.63 -1.26
CA THR A 153 -9.84 -7.79 -1.56
C THR A 153 -10.59 -8.60 -0.50
N ASN A 154 -11.79 -8.11 -0.16
CA ASN A 154 -12.76 -8.84 0.63
C ASN A 154 -13.58 -9.73 -0.31
N TRP A 155 -13.44 -11.04 -0.13
CA TRP A 155 -14.22 -12.03 -0.86
C TRP A 155 -15.51 -12.29 -0.09
N PHE A 156 -16.65 -11.83 -0.60
CA PHE A 156 -17.94 -12.28 -0.08
C PHE A 156 -18.20 -13.71 -0.59
N LEU A 157 -18.14 -14.68 0.33
CA LEU A 157 -18.47 -16.09 0.09
C LEU A 157 -19.99 -16.33 0.09
#